data_AF-F3G4K9-F1
#
_entry.id   AF-F3G4K9-F1
#
_cell.length_a   1.000
_cell.length_b   1.000
_cell.length_c   1.000
_cell.angle_alpha   90.00
_cell.angle_beta   90.00
_cell.angle_gamma   90.00
#
_symmetry.space_group_name_H-M   'P 1'
#
loop_
_entity.id
_entity.type
_entity.pdbx_description
1 polymer ?
#
loop_
_entity_poly.entity_id
_entity_poly.type
_entity_poly.pdbx_seq_one_letter_code
_entity_poly.pdbx_strand_id
1 'polypeptide(L)'
;MKTTPTPSFMLEPILAPNSDAGTSRDAVGFGKSAGKGLNTRHGTILTLEDISVSFDGFKALNDLNLYIGVGELRCIIGPNGAGKTTLMDVITGKTRPSHGKAWFGETLDLTKMTEVQIAQSGIGRKFQKPTVFEALSVFENLELAQKTDKSVWASLRARLSGEQQDRIGE
;
A
#
# COMPACT_ATOMS: atom_id res chain seq x y z
N MET A 1 42.21 -10.17 42.06
CA MET A 1 41.29 -9.23 41.37
C MET A 1 41.42 -9.51 39.87
N LYS A 2 40.48 -10.30 39.31
CA LYS A 2 40.51 -10.74 37.89
C LYS A 2 39.68 -9.75 37.07
N THR A 3 40.28 -9.08 36.10
CA THR A 3 39.62 -8.15 35.18
C THR A 3 39.28 -8.86 33.87
N THR A 4 37.99 -8.86 33.52
CA THR A 4 37.42 -9.38 32.29
C THR A 4 37.72 -8.44 31.11
N PRO A 5 38.07 -8.93 29.90
CA PRO A 5 38.21 -8.07 28.74
C PRO A 5 36.84 -7.77 28.08
N THR A 6 36.63 -6.49 27.73
CA THR A 6 35.50 -5.96 26.96
C THR A 6 35.85 -6.03 25.46
N PRO A 7 34.97 -6.49 24.56
CA PRO A 7 35.27 -6.47 23.12
C PRO A 7 35.03 -5.07 22.55
N SER A 8 36.05 -4.55 21.87
CA SER A 8 36.07 -3.31 21.08
C SER A 8 35.45 -3.54 19.71
N PHE A 9 34.38 -2.82 19.38
CA PHE A 9 33.93 -2.66 18.00
C PHE A 9 34.32 -1.27 17.50
N MET A 10 35.26 -1.24 16.55
CA MET A 10 35.57 -0.11 15.69
C MET A 10 34.34 0.23 14.84
N LEU A 11 33.93 1.49 14.86
CA LEU A 11 33.13 2.08 13.79
C LEU A 11 33.72 3.44 13.48
N GLU A 12 34.29 3.57 12.29
CA GLU A 12 34.39 4.82 11.53
C GLU A 12 34.90 4.48 10.10
N PRO A 13 34.72 5.35 9.08
CA PRO A 13 33.45 5.70 8.45
C PRO A 13 33.56 5.72 6.90
N ILE A 14 32.59 5.22 6.12
CA ILE A 14 32.65 5.40 4.65
C ILE A 14 31.25 5.46 4.04
N LEU A 15 30.77 6.65 3.66
CA LEU A 15 30.34 6.95 2.28
C LEU A 15 29.91 8.42 2.13
N ALA A 16 30.50 9.09 1.15
CA ALA A 16 30.08 10.38 0.60
C ALA A 16 28.83 10.22 -0.30
N PRO A 17 28.11 11.31 -0.66
CA PRO A 17 26.83 11.23 -1.33
C PRO A 17 27.01 11.04 -2.84
N ASN A 18 26.51 9.94 -3.41
CA ASN A 18 26.40 9.78 -4.86
C ASN A 18 25.01 9.23 -5.25
N SER A 19 24.21 10.12 -5.85
CA SER A 19 23.50 9.97 -7.14
C SER A 19 23.02 8.60 -7.63
N ASP A 20 22.43 7.74 -6.80
CA ASP A 20 21.73 6.54 -7.26
C ASP A 20 20.22 6.72 -7.19
N ALA A 21 19.66 7.37 -8.22
CA ALA A 21 18.29 7.10 -8.64
C ALA A 21 18.23 5.64 -9.09
N GLY A 22 17.91 4.75 -8.16
CA GLY A 22 17.88 3.30 -8.36
C GLY A 22 17.09 2.92 -9.60
N THR A 23 17.79 2.32 -10.56
CA THR A 23 17.23 1.83 -11.81
C THR A 23 16.38 0.60 -11.51
N SER A 24 15.07 0.75 -11.71
CA SER A 24 14.06 -0.30 -11.65
C SER A 24 14.34 -1.40 -12.68
N ARG A 25 14.94 -2.53 -12.30
CA ARG A 25 14.89 -3.74 -13.15
C ARG A 25 14.65 -5.08 -12.45
N ASP A 26 14.99 -5.27 -11.18
CA ASP A 26 14.97 -6.65 -10.62
C ASP A 26 14.14 -6.82 -9.34
N ALA A 27 12.88 -6.38 -9.34
CA ALA A 27 11.93 -6.71 -8.27
C ALA A 27 10.89 -7.72 -8.78
N VAL A 28 11.19 -9.01 -8.65
CA VAL A 28 10.21 -10.09 -8.85
C VAL A 28 9.28 -10.12 -7.65
N GLY A 29 8.19 -9.36 -7.70
CA GLY A 29 7.08 -9.49 -6.76
C GLY A 29 6.02 -10.45 -7.29
N PHE A 30 5.57 -11.36 -6.42
CA PHE A 30 4.43 -12.25 -6.66
C PHE A 30 3.09 -11.47 -6.65
N GLY A 31 2.93 -10.50 -7.56
CA GLY A 31 1.66 -9.83 -7.82
C GLY A 31 0.95 -10.51 -8.98
N LYS A 32 -0.22 -11.13 -8.75
CA LYS A 32 -1.08 -11.58 -9.84
C LYS A 32 -1.43 -10.37 -10.74
N SER A 33 -1.45 -10.61 -12.05
CA SER A 33 -1.80 -9.63 -13.09
C SER A 33 -3.00 -8.77 -12.71
N ALA A 34 -2.90 -7.46 -12.97
CA ALA A 34 -3.96 -6.49 -12.77
C ALA A 34 -5.29 -7.01 -13.35
N GLY A 35 -6.36 -6.95 -12.57
CA GLY A 35 -7.67 -7.50 -12.94
C GLY A 35 -8.28 -6.84 -14.19
N LYS A 36 -9.31 -7.48 -14.77
CA LYS A 36 -10.09 -6.93 -15.91
C LYS A 36 -10.48 -5.47 -15.63
N GLY A 37 -9.88 -4.53 -16.36
CA GLY A 37 -10.20 -3.10 -16.30
C GLY A 37 -9.03 -2.17 -15.90
N LEU A 38 -7.91 -2.70 -15.41
CA LEU A 38 -6.72 -1.90 -15.12
C LEU A 38 -5.82 -1.86 -16.36
N ASN A 39 -5.71 -0.68 -16.97
CA ASN A 39 -4.77 -0.47 -18.06
C ASN A 39 -3.39 -0.10 -17.49
N THR A 40 -2.40 -0.95 -17.73
CA THR A 40 -1.00 -0.77 -17.29
C THR A 40 -0.04 -0.96 -18.48
N ARG A 41 -0.40 -0.48 -19.68
CA ARG A 41 0.40 -0.66 -20.92
C ARG A 41 1.83 -0.18 -20.78
N HIS A 42 2.08 0.86 -19.99
CA HIS A 42 3.42 1.40 -19.75
C HIS A 42 4.18 0.73 -18.58
N GLY A 43 3.62 -0.35 -17.99
CA GLY A 43 4.27 -1.11 -16.92
C GLY A 43 4.18 -0.46 -15.54
N THR A 44 3.62 0.74 -15.41
CA THR A 44 3.37 1.43 -14.13
C THR A 44 1.97 1.15 -13.63
N ILE A 45 1.85 0.81 -12.34
CA ILE A 45 0.57 0.55 -11.67
C ILE A 45 0.14 1.69 -10.74
N LEU A 46 1.08 2.43 -10.16
CA LEU A 46 0.78 3.59 -9.32
C LEU A 46 1.66 4.76 -9.76
N THR A 47 1.03 5.91 -9.99
CA THR A 47 1.71 7.16 -10.33
C THR A 47 1.24 8.26 -9.39
N LEU A 48 2.18 8.88 -8.69
CA LEU A 48 1.99 10.08 -7.89
C LEU A 48 2.92 11.16 -8.45
N GLU A 49 2.34 12.28 -8.87
CA GLU A 49 3.06 13.41 -9.46
C GLU A 49 2.78 14.68 -8.66
N ASP A 50 3.85 15.35 -8.24
CA ASP A 50 3.81 16.63 -7.52
C ASP A 50 2.82 16.67 -6.34
N ILE A 51 2.73 15.54 -5.61
CA ILE A 51 1.80 15.41 -4.49
C ILE A 51 2.25 16.28 -3.33
N SER A 52 1.41 17.26 -3.02
CA SER A 52 1.58 18.15 -1.87
C SER A 52 0.39 18.05 -0.92
N VAL A 53 0.67 17.91 0.37
CA VAL A 53 -0.32 17.81 1.46
C VAL A 53 0.18 18.64 2.63
N SER A 54 -0.68 19.51 3.14
CA SER A 54 -0.40 20.33 4.32
C SER A 54 -1.49 20.17 5.38
N PHE A 55 -1.10 20.16 6.64
CA PHE A 55 -1.99 20.18 7.81
C PHE A 55 -1.57 21.33 8.72
N ASP A 56 -2.48 22.26 9.04
CA ASP A 56 -2.23 23.42 9.91
C ASP A 56 -0.90 24.15 9.62
N GLY A 57 -0.60 24.39 8.34
CA GLY A 57 0.62 25.06 7.89
C GLY A 57 1.87 24.18 7.84
N PHE A 58 1.83 22.96 8.38
CA PHE A 58 2.90 21.98 8.24
C PHE A 58 2.73 21.18 6.94
N LYS A 59 3.74 21.22 6.07
CA LYS A 59 3.78 20.41 4.84
C LYS A 59 4.16 18.97 5.17
N ALA A 60 3.17 18.07 5.16
CA ALA A 60 3.38 16.65 5.39
C ALA A 60 3.93 15.92 4.15
N LEU A 61 3.56 16.37 2.95
CA LEU A 61 4.16 15.98 1.68
C LEU A 61 4.42 17.25 0.86
N ASN A 62 5.56 17.34 0.20
CA ASN A 62 5.96 18.50 -0.59
C ASN A 62 6.52 18.03 -1.94
N ASP A 63 5.72 18.20 -2.98
CA ASP A 63 6.06 17.90 -4.38
C ASP A 63 6.58 16.47 -4.57
N LEU A 64 5.92 15.52 -3.90
CA LEU A 64 6.32 14.11 -3.90
C LEU A 64 5.99 13.47 -5.26
N ASN A 65 7.02 12.90 -5.87
CA ASN A 65 6.92 12.09 -7.07
C ASN A 65 7.24 10.62 -6.75
N LEU A 66 6.33 9.69 -7.07
CA LEU A 66 6.49 8.26 -6.83
C LEU A 66 5.80 7.43 -7.92
N TYR A 67 6.57 6.51 -8.50
CA TYR A 67 6.09 5.58 -9.53
C TYR A 67 6.40 4.15 -9.09
N ILE A 68 5.40 3.27 -9.18
CA ILE A 68 5.52 1.85 -8.85
C ILE A 68 5.11 1.02 -10.07
N GLY A 69 5.96 0.08 -10.47
CA GLY A 69 5.70 -0.87 -11.54
C GLY A 69 4.73 -1.98 -11.18
N VAL A 70 4.14 -2.62 -12.19
CA VAL A 70 3.34 -3.84 -11.99
C VAL A 70 4.22 -4.95 -11.42
N GLY A 71 3.80 -5.55 -10.31
CA GLY A 71 4.56 -6.60 -9.62
C GLY A 71 5.77 -6.09 -8.84
N GLU A 72 5.97 -4.77 -8.74
CA GLU A 72 7.08 -4.20 -7.97
C GLU A 72 6.77 -4.22 -6.46
N LEU A 73 7.76 -4.63 -5.65
CA LEU A 73 7.75 -4.41 -4.21
C LEU A 73 8.50 -3.12 -3.88
N ARG A 74 7.79 -2.08 -3.43
CA ARG A 74 8.38 -0.83 -2.98
C ARG A 74 8.33 -0.72 -1.46
N CYS A 75 9.48 -0.45 -0.83
CA CYS A 75 9.56 -0.12 0.59
C CYS A 75 9.74 1.38 0.80
N ILE A 76 8.93 1.97 1.68
CA ILE A 76 9.04 3.39 2.08
C ILE A 76 9.50 3.44 3.52
N ILE A 77 10.70 3.98 3.74
CA ILE A 77 11.33 4.11 5.07
C ILE A 77 11.50 5.58 5.45
N GLY A 78 11.54 5.86 6.75
CA GLY A 78 11.77 7.20 7.28
C GLY A 78 11.34 7.33 8.73
N PRO A 79 11.75 8.41 9.44
CA PRO A 79 11.40 8.64 10.84
C PRO A 79 9.89 8.87 11.02
N ASN A 80 9.44 8.88 12.28
CA ASN A 80 8.08 9.30 12.60
C ASN A 80 7.87 10.76 12.18
N GLY A 81 6.71 11.06 11.59
CA GLY A 81 6.44 12.39 11.02
C GLY A 81 6.94 12.62 9.59
N ALA A 82 7.68 11.68 8.97
CA ALA A 82 8.16 11.81 7.59
C ALA A 82 7.08 11.73 6.49
N GLY A 83 5.79 11.74 6.84
CA GLY A 83 4.69 11.70 5.86
C GLY A 83 4.30 10.32 5.32
N LYS A 84 4.87 9.22 5.82
CA LYS A 84 4.54 7.84 5.35
C LYS A 84 3.06 7.51 5.44
N THR A 85 2.43 7.79 6.59
CA THR A 85 0.99 7.57 6.77
C THR A 85 0.18 8.48 5.86
N THR A 86 0.59 9.75 5.71
CA THR A 86 -0.02 10.71 4.80
C THR A 86 0.01 10.23 3.35
N LEU A 87 1.14 9.68 2.91
CA LEU A 87 1.29 9.08 1.58
C LEU A 87 0.31 7.93 1.39
N MET A 88 0.21 7.02 2.36
CA MET A 88 -0.75 5.92 2.32
C MET A 88 -2.20 6.44 2.31
N ASP A 89 -2.50 7.51 3.04
CA ASP A 89 -3.81 8.15 3.07
C ASP A 89 -4.18 8.79 1.72
N VAL A 90 -3.21 9.38 1.00
CA VAL A 90 -3.43 9.88 -0.37
C VAL A 90 -3.72 8.74 -1.33
N ILE A 91 -2.93 7.66 -1.29
CA ILE A 91 -3.13 6.49 -2.17
C ILE A 91 -4.51 5.85 -1.94
N THR A 92 -4.96 5.77 -0.69
CA THR A 92 -6.28 5.20 -0.37
C THR A 92 -7.42 6.20 -0.42
N GLY A 93 -7.18 7.46 -0.80
CA GLY A 93 -8.23 8.48 -0.93
C GLY A 93 -8.79 9.02 0.40
N LYS A 94 -8.15 8.69 1.53
CA LYS A 94 -8.53 9.19 2.86
C LYS A 94 -8.16 10.67 3.02
N THR A 95 -7.04 11.07 2.41
CA THR A 95 -6.58 12.46 2.38
C THR A 95 -6.48 12.91 0.94
N ARG A 96 -7.12 14.02 0.58
CA ARG A 96 -6.95 14.62 -0.75
C ARG A 96 -5.72 15.53 -0.76
N PRO A 97 -4.84 15.41 -1.76
CA PRO A 97 -3.73 16.33 -1.90
C PRO A 97 -4.23 17.72 -2.29
N SER A 98 -3.52 18.76 -1.85
CA SER A 98 -3.83 20.15 -2.24
C SER A 98 -3.33 20.47 -3.65
N HIS A 99 -2.32 19.74 -4.12
CA HIS A 99 -1.76 19.82 -5.46
C HIS A 99 -1.24 18.45 -5.91
N GLY A 100 -1.09 18.27 -7.23
CA GLY A 100 -0.57 17.06 -7.83
C GLY A 100 -1.65 16.10 -8.34
N LYS A 101 -1.20 14.96 -8.84
CA LYS A 101 -2.05 13.93 -9.46
C LYS A 101 -1.70 12.56 -8.88
N ALA A 102 -2.73 11.74 -8.67
CA ALA A 102 -2.58 10.37 -8.21
C ALA A 102 -3.39 9.43 -9.11
N TRP A 103 -2.73 8.45 -9.71
CA TRP A 103 -3.33 7.51 -10.66
C TRP A 103 -3.05 6.07 -10.31
N PHE A 104 -4.05 5.21 -10.51
CA PHE A 104 -3.93 3.75 -10.46
C PHE A 104 -4.14 3.15 -11.84
N GLY A 105 -3.10 2.52 -12.37
CA GLY A 105 -2.95 2.29 -13.81
C GLY A 105 -3.00 3.61 -14.59
N GLU A 106 -3.49 3.54 -15.82
CA GLU A 106 -3.54 4.68 -16.75
C GLU A 106 -4.87 5.45 -16.70
N THR A 107 -5.90 4.88 -16.08
CA THR A 107 -7.29 5.37 -16.26
C THR A 107 -7.97 5.82 -14.98
N LEU A 108 -7.50 5.41 -13.80
CA LEU A 108 -8.20 5.67 -12.55
C LEU A 108 -7.52 6.82 -11.78
N ASP A 109 -8.16 7.98 -11.79
CA ASP A 109 -7.73 9.17 -11.04
C ASP A 109 -8.17 9.04 -9.57
N LEU A 110 -7.22 8.70 -8.70
CA LEU A 110 -7.45 8.49 -7.27
C LEU A 110 -7.90 9.76 -6.55
N THR A 111 -7.56 10.96 -7.08
CA THR A 111 -7.93 12.24 -6.45
C THR A 111 -9.43 12.52 -6.51
N LYS A 112 -10.14 11.85 -7.43
CA LYS A 112 -11.59 12.00 -7.66
C LYS A 112 -12.43 10.85 -7.13
N MET A 113 -11.79 9.79 -6.63
CA MET A 113 -12.46 8.59 -6.14
C MET A 113 -12.65 8.65 -4.62
N THR A 114 -13.66 7.94 -4.13
CA THR A 114 -13.84 7.71 -2.68
C THR A 114 -13.01 6.51 -2.22
N GLU A 115 -12.74 6.41 -0.91
CA GLU A 115 -12.00 5.27 -0.33
C GLU A 115 -12.61 3.91 -0.74
N VAL A 116 -13.95 3.83 -0.77
CA VAL A 116 -14.68 2.62 -1.18
C VAL A 116 -14.45 2.28 -2.65
N GLN A 117 -14.51 3.27 -3.54
CA GLN A 117 -14.26 3.07 -4.98
C GLN A 117 -12.81 2.64 -5.22
N ILE A 118 -11.86 3.23 -4.50
CA ILE A 118 -10.44 2.88 -4.58
C ILE A 118 -10.22 1.44 -4.11
N ALA A 119 -10.80 1.04 -2.98
CA ALA A 119 -10.74 -0.34 -2.49
C ALA A 119 -11.34 -1.34 -3.50
N GLN A 120 -12.50 -1.02 -4.06
CA GLN A 120 -13.17 -1.87 -5.06
C GLN A 120 -12.37 -1.99 -6.38
N SER A 121 -11.60 -0.95 -6.74
CA SER A 121 -10.72 -0.96 -7.90
C SER A 121 -9.53 -1.92 -7.76
N GLY A 122 -9.18 -2.32 -6.53
CA GLY A 122 -8.14 -3.30 -6.25
C GLY A 122 -7.02 -2.83 -5.33
N ILE A 123 -7.05 -1.58 -4.84
CA ILE A 123 -6.08 -1.10 -3.85
C ILE A 123 -6.51 -1.57 -2.45
N GLY A 124 -5.74 -2.49 -1.87
CA GLY A 124 -5.91 -2.91 -0.48
C GLY A 124 -4.94 -2.21 0.46
N ARG A 125 -5.39 -1.88 1.68
CA ARG A 125 -4.53 -1.35 2.73
C ARG A 125 -4.67 -2.16 4.02
N LYS A 126 -3.54 -2.52 4.60
CA LYS A 126 -3.45 -3.09 5.95
C LYS A 126 -2.98 -2.01 6.92
N PHE A 127 -3.62 -1.92 8.09
CA PHE A 127 -3.25 -0.99 9.14
C PHE A 127 -2.33 -1.65 10.17
N GLN A 128 -1.54 -0.82 10.87
CA GLN A 128 -0.62 -1.30 11.92
C GLN A 128 -1.37 -1.99 13.06
N LYS A 129 -2.52 -1.44 13.46
CA LYS A 129 -3.44 -2.11 14.38
C LYS A 129 -4.37 -3.02 13.57
N PRO A 130 -4.40 -4.33 13.84
CA PRO A 130 -5.31 -5.24 13.14
C PRO A 130 -6.76 -4.90 13.47
N THR A 131 -7.62 -4.93 12.46
CA THR A 131 -9.06 -4.72 12.56
C THR A 131 -9.78 -6.03 12.23
N VAL A 132 -9.68 -7.00 13.14
CA VAL A 132 -10.38 -8.29 13.05
C VAL A 132 -11.64 -8.27 13.92
N PHE A 133 -12.63 -9.08 13.57
CA PHE A 133 -13.80 -9.28 14.41
C PHE A 133 -13.50 -10.38 15.43
N GLU A 134 -13.24 -9.99 16.68
CA GLU A 134 -12.86 -10.91 17.77
C GLU A 134 -13.96 -11.91 18.12
N ALA A 135 -15.22 -11.55 17.87
CA ALA A 135 -16.37 -12.42 18.08
C ALA A 135 -16.50 -13.53 17.01
N LEU A 136 -15.67 -13.48 15.96
CA LEU A 136 -15.71 -14.42 14.84
C LEU A 136 -14.45 -15.29 14.82
N SER A 137 -14.62 -16.53 14.38
CA SER A 137 -13.51 -17.43 14.08
C SER A 137 -12.62 -16.88 12.96
N VAL A 138 -11.44 -17.48 12.80
CA VAL A 138 -10.52 -17.15 11.70
C VAL A 138 -11.20 -17.37 10.35
N PHE A 139 -11.92 -18.49 10.19
CA PHE A 139 -12.64 -18.82 8.97
C PHE A 139 -13.68 -17.76 8.62
N GLU A 140 -14.51 -17.35 9.58
CA GLU A 140 -15.55 -16.34 9.37
C GLU A 140 -14.96 -14.96 9.04
N ASN A 141 -13.83 -14.58 9.65
CA ASN A 141 -13.12 -13.35 9.29
C ASN A 141 -12.63 -13.39 7.83
N LEU A 142 -12.10 -14.53 7.38
CA LEU A 142 -11.63 -14.72 6.00
C LEU A 142 -12.78 -14.78 4.99
N GLU A 143 -13.89 -15.42 5.36
CA GLU A 143 -15.14 -15.40 4.59
C GLU A 143 -15.64 -13.97 4.37
N LEU A 144 -15.67 -13.15 5.43
CA LEU A 144 -16.09 -11.75 5.33
C LEU A 144 -15.15 -10.92 4.45
N ALA A 145 -13.84 -11.22 4.43
CA ALA A 145 -12.86 -10.49 3.63
C ALA A 145 -12.92 -10.81 2.13
N GLN A 146 -13.62 -11.86 1.69
CA GLN A 146 -13.70 -12.21 0.28
C GLN A 146 -14.35 -11.12 -0.58
N LYS A 147 -13.79 -10.93 -1.78
CA LYS A 147 -14.36 -10.06 -2.82
C LYS A 147 -15.62 -10.74 -3.38
N THR A 148 -16.78 -10.28 -2.92
CA THR A 148 -18.11 -10.71 -3.39
C THR A 148 -19.05 -9.50 -3.50
N ASP A 149 -20.22 -9.68 -4.09
CA ASP A 149 -21.27 -8.66 -4.02
C ASP A 149 -21.74 -8.52 -2.56
N LYS A 150 -21.48 -7.35 -1.98
CA LYS A 150 -21.84 -7.01 -0.60
C LYS A 150 -23.17 -6.24 -0.51
N SER A 151 -23.99 -6.23 -1.57
CA SER A 151 -25.34 -5.68 -1.50
C SER A 151 -26.19 -6.42 -0.46
N VAL A 152 -27.19 -5.75 0.12
CA VAL A 152 -28.00 -6.30 1.22
C VAL A 152 -28.62 -7.65 0.84
N TRP A 153 -29.24 -7.73 -0.33
CA TRP A 153 -29.89 -8.96 -0.80
C TRP A 153 -28.89 -10.06 -1.16
N ALA A 154 -27.75 -9.71 -1.77
CA ALA A 154 -26.69 -10.67 -2.04
C ALA A 154 -26.14 -11.24 -0.73
N SER A 155 -25.92 -10.40 0.28
CA SER A 155 -25.38 -10.82 1.58
C SER A 155 -26.35 -11.73 2.33
N LEU A 156 -27.66 -11.45 2.30
CA LEU A 156 -28.68 -12.28 2.95
C LEU A 156 -28.88 -13.65 2.28
N ARG A 157 -28.56 -13.78 0.98
CA ARG A 157 -28.70 -15.02 0.21
C ARG A 157 -27.36 -15.69 -0.10
N ALA A 158 -26.26 -15.12 0.37
CA ALA A 158 -24.93 -15.63 0.09
C ALA A 158 -24.77 -17.03 0.68
N ARG A 159 -24.25 -17.93 -0.13
CA ARG A 159 -23.72 -19.22 0.30
C ARG A 159 -22.34 -19.36 -0.30
N LEU A 160 -21.37 -19.78 0.50
CA LEU A 160 -20.04 -20.11 -0.02
C LEU A 160 -20.17 -21.28 -0.99
N SER A 161 -19.56 -21.13 -2.16
CA SER A 161 -19.32 -22.27 -3.05
C SER A 161 -18.21 -23.17 -2.47
N GLY A 162 -18.19 -24.45 -2.87
CA GLY A 162 -17.14 -25.38 -2.42
C GLY A 162 -15.72 -24.85 -2.68
N GLU A 163 -15.49 -24.26 -3.86
CA GLU A 163 -14.20 -23.65 -4.21
C GLU A 163 -13.80 -22.50 -3.27
N GLN A 164 -14.77 -21.72 -2.79
CA GLN A 164 -14.51 -20.65 -1.83
C GLN A 164 -14.22 -21.17 -0.42
N GLN A 165 -14.86 -22.27 -0.02
CA GLN A 165 -14.58 -22.93 1.26
C GLN A 165 -13.17 -23.52 1.26
N ASP A 166 -12.80 -24.22 0.18
CA ASP A 166 -11.46 -24.79 0.01
C ASP A 166 -10.38 -23.72 0.06
N ARG A 167 -10.59 -22.58 -0.63
CA ARG A 167 -9.66 -21.45 -0.63
C ARG A 167 -9.49 -20.77 0.74
N ILE A 168 -10.51 -20.78 1.60
CA ILE A 168 -10.36 -20.26 2.97
C ILE A 168 -9.65 -21.28 3.87
N GLY A 169 -9.81 -22.58 3.59
CA GLY A 169 -9.27 -23.67 4.38
C GLY A 169 -7.77 -23.97 4.14
N GLU A 170 -7.22 -23.55 3.00
CA GLU A 170 -5.77 -23.57 2.70
C GLU A 170 -4.97 -22.54 3.52
#